data_AF-M6R7M7-F1
#
_entry.id   AF-M6R7M7-F1
#
_cell.length_a   1.000
_cell.length_b   1.000
_cell.length_c   1.000
_cell.angle_alpha   90.00
_cell.angle_beta   90.00
_cell.angle_gamma   90.00
#
_symmetry.space_group_name_H-M   'P 1'
#
loop_
_entity.id
_entity.type
_entity.pdbx_description
1 polymer ?
#
loop_
_entity_poly.entity_id
_entity_poly.type
_entity_poly.pdbx_seq_one_letter_code
_entity_poly.pdbx_strand_id
1 'polypeptide(L)'
;MGEQLCDEKTKQILFTIERKEEEFVFLKPKHSLQEEDFQQIGEIPIPPYLKRNADSEDEIRYQTLFAKTPGSVAAPTAGLHFSENIFKTLKEKKYNSAL
;
A
#
# COMPACT_ATOMS: atom_id res chain seq x y z
N MET A 1 -26.38 12.72 -13.62
CA MET A 1 -25.28 13.71 -13.57
C MET A 1 -24.14 13.07 -12.81
N GLY A 2 -23.00 12.83 -13.48
CA GLY A 2 -21.85 12.13 -12.92
C GLY A 2 -21.06 13.04 -11.98
N GLU A 3 -21.26 12.86 -10.68
CA GLU A 3 -20.44 13.49 -9.66
C GLU A 3 -18.97 13.17 -9.90
N GLN A 4 -18.13 14.21 -9.84
CA GLN A 4 -16.68 14.09 -9.96
C GLN A 4 -16.06 14.23 -8.58
N LEU A 5 -15.17 13.30 -8.26
CA LEU A 5 -14.33 13.36 -7.07
C LEU A 5 -12.90 13.67 -7.50
N CYS A 6 -12.15 14.31 -6.61
CA CYS A 6 -10.73 14.57 -6.80
C CYS A 6 -9.97 14.09 -5.57
N ASP A 7 -8.71 13.71 -5.76
CA ASP A 7 -7.82 13.44 -4.64
C ASP A 7 -7.71 14.67 -3.71
N GLU A 8 -7.33 14.47 -2.46
CA GLU A 8 -7.27 15.56 -1.48
C GLU A 8 -5.98 16.40 -1.57
N LYS A 9 -4.87 15.81 -2.04
CA LYS A 9 -3.53 16.41 -1.97
C LYS A 9 -3.19 17.31 -3.15
N THR A 10 -3.31 16.81 -4.36
CA THR A 10 -2.91 17.49 -5.60
C THR A 10 -4.10 18.03 -6.37
N LYS A 11 -5.30 17.46 -6.16
CA LYS A 11 -6.52 17.76 -6.93
C LYS A 11 -6.38 17.45 -8.43
N GLN A 12 -5.36 16.68 -8.82
CA GLN A 12 -5.04 16.39 -10.22
C GLN A 12 -5.69 15.09 -10.69
N ILE A 13 -5.92 14.15 -9.78
CA ILE A 13 -6.53 12.87 -10.10
C ILE A 13 -8.04 12.99 -9.94
N LEU A 14 -8.72 12.95 -11.08
CA LEU A 14 -10.17 13.09 -11.16
C LEU A 14 -10.82 11.74 -11.35
N PHE A 15 -11.78 11.44 -10.49
CA PHE A 15 -12.62 10.25 -10.54
C PHE A 15 -14.06 10.63 -10.91
N THR A 16 -14.71 9.77 -11.67
CA THR A 16 -16.16 9.84 -11.90
C THR A 16 -16.82 8.70 -11.15
N ILE A 17 -17.92 8.97 -10.46
CA ILE A 17 -18.71 7.91 -9.82
C ILE A 17 -19.48 7.16 -10.91
N GLU A 18 -19.15 5.88 -11.13
CA GLU A 18 -19.85 5.04 -12.11
C GLU A 18 -21.13 4.46 -11.52
N ARG A 19 -21.06 3.94 -10.29
CA ARG A 19 -22.23 3.41 -9.57
C ARG A 19 -22.02 3.47 -8.05
N LYS A 20 -23.15 3.54 -7.34
CA LYS A 20 -23.23 3.43 -5.88
C LYS A 20 -24.11 2.21 -5.58
N GLU A 21 -23.57 1.27 -4.81
CA GLU A 21 -24.27 0.14 -4.21
C GLU A 21 -24.38 0.40 -2.70
N GLU A 22 -25.19 -0.38 -1.97
CA GLU A 22 -25.51 -0.09 -0.56
C GLU A 22 -24.27 0.13 0.34
N GLU A 23 -23.19 -0.61 0.10
CA GLU A 23 -21.94 -0.50 0.87
C GLU A 23 -20.74 0.00 0.05
N PHE A 24 -20.86 0.07 -1.28
CA PHE A 24 -19.72 0.30 -2.17
C PHE A 24 -19.97 1.46 -3.14
N VAL A 25 -18.93 2.26 -3.36
CA VAL A 25 -18.91 3.27 -4.41
C VAL A 25 -17.83 2.91 -5.43
N PHE A 26 -18.23 2.78 -6.69
CA PHE A 26 -17.34 2.43 -7.78
C PHE A 26 -16.90 3.70 -8.51
N LEU A 27 -15.59 3.92 -8.53
CA LEU A 27 -14.96 5.09 -9.11
C LEU A 27 -14.19 4.70 -10.37
N LYS A 28 -14.30 5.55 -11.40
CA LYS A 28 -13.49 5.44 -12.60
C LYS A 28 -12.58 6.65 -12.75
N PRO A 29 -11.26 6.46 -12.85
CA PRO A 29 -10.34 7.56 -13.08
C PRO A 29 -10.55 8.12 -14.49
N LYS A 30 -10.39 9.44 -14.66
CA LYS A 30 -10.49 10.10 -15.97
C LYS A 30 -9.32 9.80 -16.90
N HIS A 31 -8.19 9.39 -16.35
CA HIS A 31 -7.00 8.97 -17.08
C HIS A 31 -6.52 7.62 -16.55
N SER A 32 -5.60 6.98 -17.29
CA SER A 32 -4.97 5.75 -16.81
C SER A 32 -4.01 6.07 -15.68
N LEU A 33 -4.26 5.54 -14.48
CA LEU A 33 -3.38 5.73 -13.33
C LEU A 33 -2.06 5.00 -13.54
N GLN A 34 -0.96 5.68 -13.25
CA GLN A 34 0.40 5.14 -13.25
C GLN A 34 0.94 5.04 -11.82
N GLU A 35 2.11 4.44 -11.66
CA GLU A 35 2.70 4.24 -10.34
C GLU A 35 3.07 5.57 -9.67
N GLU A 36 3.49 6.56 -10.47
CA GLU A 36 3.85 7.90 -10.01
C GLU A 36 2.65 8.63 -9.38
N ASP A 37 1.44 8.38 -9.87
CA ASP A 37 0.21 8.94 -9.32
C ASP A 37 0.03 8.47 -7.86
N PHE A 38 0.21 7.17 -7.62
CA PHE A 38 0.10 6.59 -6.28
C PHE A 38 1.23 7.05 -5.34
N GLN A 39 2.44 7.27 -5.85
CA GLN A 39 3.54 7.82 -5.04
C GLN A 39 3.26 9.27 -4.60
N GLN A 40 2.58 10.05 -5.43
CA GLN A 40 2.25 11.44 -5.12
C GLN A 40 1.09 11.58 -4.13
N ILE A 41 0.04 10.77 -4.27
CA ILE A 41 -1.17 10.90 -3.45
C ILE A 41 -1.29 9.86 -2.33
N GLY A 42 -0.56 8.75 -2.42
CA GLY A 42 -0.61 7.64 -1.47
C GLY A 42 -0.08 8.01 -0.08
N GLU A 43 -0.55 7.28 0.92
CA GLU A 43 -0.06 7.35 2.29
C GLU A 43 0.08 5.95 2.87
N ILE A 44 1.05 5.78 3.76
CA ILE A 44 1.22 4.52 4.47
C ILE A 44 0.10 4.41 5.51
N PRO A 45 -0.76 3.38 5.43
CA PRO A 45 -1.82 3.20 6.41
C PRO A 45 -1.21 2.73 7.73
N ILE A 46 -1.17 3.63 8.72
CA ILE A 46 -0.75 3.30 10.08
C ILE A 46 -1.92 2.67 10.85
N PRO A 47 -1.70 1.51 11.50
CA PRO A 47 -2.72 0.86 12.28
C PRO A 47 -3.27 1.79 13.35
N PRO A 48 -4.61 1.84 13.53
CA PRO A 48 -5.24 2.82 14.42
C PRO A 48 -4.77 2.69 15.87
N TYR A 49 -4.26 1.52 16.28
CA TYR A 49 -3.72 1.30 17.62
C TYR A 49 -2.39 2.01 17.88
N LEU A 50 -1.61 2.38 16.85
CA LEU A 50 -0.35 3.09 17.02
C LEU A 50 -0.56 4.58 17.33
N LYS A 51 -1.74 5.14 17.04
CA LYS A 51 -2.14 6.53 17.36
C LYS A 51 -1.09 7.60 16.97
N ARG A 52 -0.37 7.37 15.87
CA ARG A 52 0.64 8.29 15.32
C ARG A 52 0.53 8.35 13.80
N ASN A 53 1.04 9.41 13.20
CA ASN A 53 1.23 9.50 11.76
C ASN A 53 2.37 8.60 11.30
N ALA A 54 2.40 8.30 10.00
CA ALA A 54 3.51 7.58 9.40
C ALA A 54 4.81 8.38 9.53
N ASP A 55 5.91 7.67 9.78
CA ASP A 55 7.27 8.19 9.77
C ASP A 55 8.09 7.49 8.67
N SER A 56 9.32 7.97 8.45
CA SER A 56 10.21 7.41 7.43
C SER A 56 10.62 5.95 7.71
N GLU A 57 10.54 5.48 8.96
CA GLU A 57 10.81 4.08 9.27
C GLU A 57 9.65 3.17 8.84
N ASP A 58 8.41 3.68 8.81
CA ASP A 58 7.27 2.93 8.35
C ASP A 58 7.36 2.59 6.86
N GLU A 59 7.98 3.44 6.03
CA GLU A 59 8.27 3.11 4.62
C GLU A 59 9.07 1.81 4.53
N ILE A 60 10.12 1.68 5.34
CA ILE A 60 10.98 0.48 5.38
C ILE A 60 10.22 -0.72 5.97
N ARG A 61 9.41 -0.51 7.01
CA ARG A 61 8.66 -1.57 7.69
C ARG A 61 7.47 -2.08 6.89
N TYR A 62 6.87 -1.26 6.04
CA TYR A 62 5.77 -1.67 5.16
C TYR A 62 6.32 -2.23 3.84
N GLN A 63 7.44 -1.70 3.36
CA GLN A 63 8.21 -2.26 2.25
C GLN A 63 9.12 -3.40 2.73
N THR A 64 8.55 -4.45 3.33
CA THR A 64 9.34 -5.60 3.79
C THR A 64 9.92 -6.41 2.63
N LEU A 65 10.84 -7.35 2.93
CA LEU A 65 11.46 -8.30 2.00
C LEU A 65 10.48 -9.02 1.04
N PHE A 66 9.19 -9.10 1.38
CA PHE A 66 8.14 -9.71 0.56
C PHE A 66 7.42 -8.72 -0.36
N ALA A 67 7.48 -7.42 -0.07
CA ALA A 67 7.01 -6.33 -0.92
C ALA A 67 8.13 -5.88 -1.88
N LYS A 68 8.71 -6.81 -2.65
CA LYS A 68 9.66 -6.43 -3.72
C LYS A 68 8.97 -5.68 -4.87
N THR A 69 7.67 -5.86 -5.01
CA THR A 69 6.86 -5.19 -6.02
C THR A 69 6.07 -4.05 -5.38
N PRO A 70 6.15 -2.83 -5.92
CA PRO A 70 5.30 -1.71 -5.52
C PRO A 70 3.81 -2.09 -5.55
N GLY A 71 3.02 -1.57 -4.61
CA GLY A 71 1.58 -1.85 -4.50
C GLY A 71 1.20 -3.11 -3.69
N SER A 72 2.17 -3.82 -3.10
CA SER A 72 1.87 -4.96 -2.21
C SER A 72 1.47 -4.49 -0.81
N VAL A 73 0.15 -4.48 -0.54
CA VAL A 73 -0.43 -4.09 0.77
C VAL A 73 -0.50 -5.26 1.77
N ALA A 74 -0.28 -6.49 1.30
CA ALA A 74 -0.56 -7.70 2.07
C ALA A 74 0.55 -8.16 3.03
N ALA A 75 1.77 -7.62 2.93
CA ALA A 75 2.93 -8.10 3.70
C ALA A 75 3.28 -7.37 5.02
N PRO A 76 2.64 -6.28 5.49
CA PRO A 76 3.18 -5.54 6.64
C PRO A 76 3.12 -6.34 7.95
N THR A 77 2.06 -7.13 8.19
CA THR A 77 1.92 -7.90 9.44
C THR A 77 2.83 -9.12 9.52
N ALA A 78 3.06 -9.81 8.40
CA ALA A 78 3.97 -10.96 8.37
C ALA A 78 5.43 -10.50 8.47
N GLY A 79 5.80 -9.40 7.79
CA GLY A 79 7.17 -8.90 7.75
C GLY A 79 7.68 -8.26 9.06
N LEU A 80 6.79 -7.80 9.94
CA LEU A 80 7.15 -7.22 11.25
C LEU A 80 7.96 -8.18 12.15
N HIS A 81 7.86 -9.49 11.93
CA HIS A 81 8.56 -10.51 12.71
C HIS A 81 9.81 -11.08 12.03
N PHE A 82 10.09 -10.75 10.77
CA PHE A 82 11.21 -11.33 10.00
C PHE A 82 12.30 -10.29 9.75
N SER A 83 13.38 -10.36 10.53
CA SER A 83 14.62 -9.61 10.29
C SER A 83 15.55 -10.32 9.31
N GLU A 84 16.47 -9.58 8.67
CA GLU A 84 17.52 -10.17 7.82
C GLU A 84 18.33 -11.26 8.54
N ASN A 85 18.53 -11.10 9.85
CA ASN A 85 19.19 -12.10 10.68
C ASN A 85 18.44 -13.44 10.72
N ILE A 86 17.10 -13.40 10.77
CA ILE A 86 16.26 -14.62 10.72
C ILE A 86 16.39 -15.30 9.36
N PHE A 87 16.44 -14.53 8.26
CA PHE A 87 16.66 -15.08 6.92
C PHE A 87 18.03 -15.75 6.77
N LYS A 88 19.07 -15.18 7.38
CA LYS A 88 20.41 -15.79 7.39
C LYS A 88 20.40 -17.13 8.12
N THR A 89 19.78 -17.19 9.31
CA THR A 89 19.62 -18.44 10.07
C THR A 89 18.77 -19.49 9.34
N LEU A 90 17.71 -19.07 8.63
CA LEU A 90 16.87 -19.98 7.84
C LEU A 90 17.62 -20.57 6.64
N LYS A 91 18.44 -19.77 5.96
CA LYS A 91 19.33 -20.23 4.87
C LYS A 91 20.40 -21.21 5.36
N GLU A 92 21.03 -20.92 6.51
CA GLU A 92 22.01 -21.80 7.13
C GLU A 92 21.39 -23.16 7.52
N LYS A 93 20.10 -23.19 7.88
CA LYS A 93 19.37 -24.42 8.21
C LYS A 93 18.77 -25.18 7.00
N LYS A 94 19.06 -24.75 5.75
CA LYS A 94 18.60 -25.41 4.50
C LYS A 94 17.07 -25.59 4.39
N TYR A 95 16.28 -24.68 4.94
CA TYR A 95 14.84 -24.67 4.65
C TYR A 95 14.62 -24.12 3.25
N ASN A 96 13.86 -24.84 2.41
CA ASN A 96 13.50 -24.37 1.09
C ASN A 96 12.50 -23.21 1.23
N SER A 97 12.92 -22.00 0.88
CA SER A 97 12.02 -20.86 0.73
C SER A 97 11.29 -20.97 -0.61
N ALA A 98 9.96 -21.10 -0.59
CA ALA A 98 9.13 -20.86 -1.76
C ALA A 98 8.89 -19.34 -1.86
N LEU A 99 9.68 -18.68 -2.70
CA LEU A 99 9.44 -17.33 -3.20
C LEU A 99 8.90 -17.44 -4.63
#